data_AF-A0A2H1KYZ0-F1
#
_entry.id   AF-A0A2H1KYZ0-F1
#
_cell.length_a   1.000
_cell.length_b   1.000
_cell.length_c   1.000
_cell.angle_alpha   90.00
_cell.angle_beta   90.00
_cell.angle_gamma   90.00
#
_symmetry.space_group_name_H-M   'P 1'
#
loop_
_entity.id
_entity.type
_entity.pdbx_description
1 polymer ?
#
loop_
_entity_poly.entity_id
_entity_poly.type
_entity_poly.pdbx_seq_one_letter_code
_entity_poly.pdbx_strand_id
1 'polypeptide(L)'
;MTRTEGSPRLRRRHIALAIATIILLIFTGVGVYGIIIGPANPEHTAPQPDPPGTETPAPSPAPAEVEIPGIAPSTDPEDFARSAAEALFTWDTTSGLMPLDYTATVLEVADPSGVEQAGLASDIAGYLPTREAWVELRKHSTRQHLSIDRAYVPEQWDEALAQAQPGQLPEGATAITIEGTRHRDGTWNDAPATSEHPVTFTLFLTCPKATSTPESTATVAPSTEGQEDSCFLMRLSALDTPLR
;
A
#
# COMPACT_ATOMS: atom_id res chain seq x y z
N MET A 1 44.61 -48.54 9.95
CA MET A 1 43.47 -47.61 9.71
C MET A 1 43.98 -46.18 9.79
N THR A 2 44.25 -45.55 8.66
CA THR A 2 44.69 -44.15 8.57
C THR A 2 43.48 -43.23 8.59
N ARG A 3 43.29 -42.45 9.66
CA ARG A 3 42.28 -41.40 9.74
C ARG A 3 42.82 -40.15 9.04
N THR A 4 42.27 -39.83 7.88
CA THR A 4 42.56 -38.62 7.12
C THR A 4 41.98 -37.41 7.86
N GLU A 5 42.81 -36.62 8.54
CA GLU A 5 42.39 -35.32 9.07
C GLU A 5 42.27 -34.31 7.91
N GLY A 6 41.05 -34.17 7.38
CA GLY A 6 40.69 -33.12 6.44
C GLY A 6 40.73 -31.75 7.12
N SER A 7 41.72 -30.93 6.73
CA SER A 7 42.02 -29.64 7.36
C SER A 7 40.83 -28.65 7.41
N PRO A 8 40.42 -28.15 8.59
CA PRO A 8 39.28 -27.22 8.75
C PRO A 8 39.47 -25.86 8.05
N ARG A 9 40.73 -25.50 7.77
CA ARG A 9 41.09 -24.26 7.05
C ARG A 9 40.68 -24.31 5.58
N LEU A 10 40.67 -25.49 4.96
CA LEU A 10 40.27 -25.66 3.56
C LEU A 10 38.75 -25.47 3.42
N ARG A 11 37.96 -26.03 4.34
CA ARG A 11 36.50 -25.84 4.39
C ARG A 11 36.11 -24.37 4.55
N ARG A 12 36.80 -23.62 5.42
CA ARG A 12 36.55 -22.19 5.62
C ARG A 12 36.87 -21.34 4.39
N ARG A 13 37.93 -21.69 3.64
CA ARG A 13 38.29 -21.04 2.38
C ARG A 13 37.27 -21.33 1.27
N HIS A 14 36.74 -22.55 1.22
CA HIS A 14 35.68 -22.91 0.27
C HIS A 14 34.36 -22.19 0.57
N ILE A 15 33.99 -22.02 1.85
CA ILE A 15 32.79 -21.26 2.24
C ILE A 15 32.94 -19.78 1.88
N ALA A 16 34.11 -19.19 2.13
CA ALA A 16 34.36 -17.79 1.77
C ALA A 16 34.31 -17.56 0.24
N LEU A 17 34.84 -18.51 -0.54
CA LEU A 17 34.73 -18.49 -2.01
C LEU A 17 33.27 -18.60 -2.47
N ALA A 18 32.48 -19.50 -1.87
CA ALA A 18 31.07 -19.66 -2.22
C ALA A 18 30.26 -18.37 -1.96
N ILE A 19 30.48 -17.72 -0.81
CA ILE A 19 29.83 -16.44 -0.48
C ILE A 19 30.23 -15.34 -1.46
N ALA A 20 31.52 -15.24 -1.79
CA ALA A 20 32.00 -14.25 -2.77
C ALA A 20 31.38 -14.46 -4.15
N THR A 21 31.25 -15.71 -4.60
CA THR A 21 30.59 -16.04 -5.88
C THR A 21 29.10 -15.70 -5.86
N ILE A 22 28.40 -15.96 -4.76
CA ILE A 22 26.98 -15.60 -4.60
C ILE A 22 26.80 -14.08 -4.66
N ILE A 23 27.64 -13.32 -3.96
CA ILE A 23 27.62 -11.85 -3.99
C ILE A 23 27.86 -11.35 -5.42
N LEU A 24 28.85 -11.90 -6.13
CA LEU A 24 29.14 -11.54 -7.52
C LEU A 24 27.94 -11.82 -8.44
N LEU A 25 27.28 -12.96 -8.29
CA LEU A 25 26.08 -13.31 -9.07
C LEU A 25 24.93 -12.35 -8.81
N ILE A 26 24.71 -11.95 -7.55
CA ILE A 26 23.68 -10.96 -7.18
C ILE A 26 23.97 -9.61 -7.84
N PHE A 27 25.22 -9.12 -7.78
CA PHE A 27 25.60 -7.86 -8.43
C PHE A 27 25.49 -7.91 -9.96
N THR A 28 25.77 -9.06 -10.58
CA THR A 28 25.64 -9.22 -12.03
C THR A 28 24.17 -9.24 -12.47
N GLY A 29 23.27 -9.80 -11.64
CA GLY A 29 21.82 -9.79 -11.90
C GLY A 29 21.21 -8.39 -11.92
N VAL A 30 21.64 -7.51 -11.01
CA VAL A 30 21.17 -6.11 -10.94
C VAL A 30 21.73 -5.27 -12.08
N GLY A 31 22.98 -5.49 -12.49
CA GLY A 31 23.63 -4.73 -13.56
C GLY A 31 23.06 -4.99 -14.96
N VAL A 32 22.55 -6.20 -15.24
CA VAL A 32 22.00 -6.55 -16.56
C VAL A 32 20.53 -6.11 -16.70
N TYR A 33 19.77 -6.08 -15.61
CA TYR A 33 18.36 -5.68 -15.66
C TYR A 33 18.16 -4.16 -15.91
N GLY A 34 19.16 -3.33 -15.57
CA GLY A 34 19.15 -1.89 -15.84
C GLY A 34 19.50 -1.47 -17.28
N ILE A 35 19.89 -2.40 -18.16
CA ILE A 35 20.35 -2.09 -19.53
C ILE A 35 19.30 -2.44 -20.59
N ILE A 36 18.25 -3.21 -20.24
CA ILE A 36 17.26 -3.70 -21.22
C ILE A 36 16.02 -2.78 -21.33
N ILE A 37 15.82 -1.86 -20.39
CA ILE A 37 14.78 -0.81 -20.49
C ILE A 37 15.47 0.54 -20.54
N GLY A 38 15.85 0.95 -21.75
CA GLY A 38 16.42 2.27 -22.00
C GLY A 38 15.38 3.38 -21.72
N PRO A 39 15.80 4.59 -21.31
CA PRO A 39 14.89 5.71 -21.16
C PRO A 39 14.29 6.04 -22.54
N ALA A 40 12.96 5.93 -22.64
CA ALA A 40 12.24 6.49 -23.77
C ALA A 40 12.40 8.02 -23.71
N ASN A 41 13.10 8.56 -24.71
CA ASN A 41 13.29 10.00 -24.89
C ASN A 41 12.09 10.50 -25.71
N PRO A 42 11.14 11.29 -25.17
CA PRO A 42 10.25 12.06 -26.01
C PRO A 42 11.03 13.27 -26.54
N GLU A 43 11.32 13.28 -27.84
CA GLU A 43 11.77 14.48 -28.54
C GLU A 43 10.71 15.59 -28.37
N HIS A 44 11.00 16.59 -27.55
CA HIS A 44 10.28 17.87 -27.59
C HIS A 44 11.10 18.85 -28.43
N THR A 45 10.56 19.16 -29.60
CA THR A 45 11.00 20.29 -30.43
C THR A 45 10.80 21.57 -29.64
N ALA A 46 11.89 22.24 -29.27
CA ALA A 46 11.84 23.55 -28.62
C ALA A 46 11.54 24.66 -29.67
N PRO A 47 10.58 25.56 -29.45
CA PRO A 47 10.49 26.81 -30.20
C PRO A 47 11.54 27.81 -29.73
N GLN A 48 12.05 28.60 -30.66
CA GLN A 48 13.10 29.61 -30.48
C GLN A 48 12.66 30.76 -29.55
N PRO A 49 13.55 31.38 -28.74
CA PRO A 49 13.17 32.44 -27.80
C PRO A 49 12.98 33.79 -28.50
N ASP A 50 11.87 34.47 -28.19
CA ASP A 50 11.69 35.91 -28.43
C ASP A 50 12.34 36.74 -27.29
N PRO A 51 12.59 38.05 -27.49
CA PRO A 51 13.41 38.87 -26.58
C PRO A 51 12.71 39.15 -25.24
N PRO A 52 13.47 39.49 -24.18
CA PRO A 52 12.96 39.52 -22.82
C PRO A 52 11.98 40.67 -22.59
N GLY A 53 10.72 40.33 -22.34
CA GLY A 53 9.74 41.20 -21.70
C GLY A 53 9.91 41.14 -20.17
N THR A 54 9.86 42.28 -19.51
CA THR A 54 9.90 42.40 -18.05
C THR A 54 8.63 41.80 -17.46
N GLU A 55 8.66 40.51 -17.08
CA GLU A 55 7.57 39.88 -16.34
C GLU A 55 7.76 40.11 -14.83
N THR A 56 6.72 40.68 -14.23
CA THR A 56 6.53 40.75 -12.79
C THR A 56 6.54 39.32 -12.22
N PRO A 57 7.22 39.04 -11.09
CA PRO A 57 7.25 37.70 -10.54
C PRO A 57 5.83 37.24 -10.24
N ALA A 58 5.40 36.15 -10.90
CA ALA A 58 4.16 35.48 -10.57
C ALA A 58 4.22 35.05 -9.09
N PRO A 59 3.12 35.16 -8.33
CA PRO A 59 3.08 34.61 -6.98
C PRO A 59 3.38 33.12 -7.09
N SER A 60 4.35 32.66 -6.30
CA SER A 60 4.64 31.23 -6.16
C SER A 60 3.33 30.49 -5.89
N PRO A 61 3.00 29.41 -6.62
CA PRO A 61 1.85 28.59 -6.26
C PRO A 61 2.03 28.18 -4.81
N ALA A 62 0.96 28.31 -4.01
CA ALA A 62 0.93 27.77 -2.67
C ALA A 62 1.32 26.28 -2.75
N PRO A 63 2.05 25.73 -1.76
CA PRO A 63 2.30 24.30 -1.72
C PRO A 63 0.97 23.57 -1.89
N ALA A 64 0.87 22.67 -2.86
CA ALA A 64 -0.29 21.79 -2.95
C ALA A 64 -0.41 21.10 -1.59
N GLU A 65 -1.51 21.35 -0.88
CA GLU A 65 -1.81 20.65 0.36
C GLU A 65 -1.90 19.17 -0.01
N VAL A 66 -0.98 18.37 0.52
CA VAL A 66 -0.95 16.94 0.23
C VAL A 66 -2.09 16.32 1.02
N GLU A 67 -3.20 16.10 0.33
CA GLU A 67 -4.38 15.47 0.90
C GLU A 67 -4.18 13.95 0.90
N ILE A 68 -4.38 13.31 2.06
CA ILE A 68 -4.42 11.85 2.15
C ILE A 68 -5.64 11.41 1.34
N PRO A 69 -5.55 10.45 0.40
CA PRO A 69 -6.72 9.96 -0.30
C PRO A 69 -7.78 9.51 0.70
N GLY A 70 -8.93 10.19 0.69
CA GLY A 70 -10.08 9.76 1.48
C GLY A 70 -10.56 8.39 1.03
N ILE A 71 -11.14 7.62 1.94
CA ILE A 71 -11.75 6.33 1.62
C ILE A 71 -13.19 6.60 1.20
N ALA A 72 -13.51 6.29 -0.06
CA ALA A 72 -14.84 6.48 -0.62
C ALA A 72 -15.83 5.54 0.08
N PRO A 73 -16.93 6.05 0.66
CA PRO A 73 -17.99 5.20 1.19
C PRO A 73 -18.59 4.34 0.07
N SER A 74 -18.83 3.06 0.34
CA SER A 74 -19.45 2.14 -0.62
C SER A 74 -20.15 0.99 0.10
N THR A 75 -21.29 0.57 -0.43
CA THR A 75 -22.00 -0.67 -0.04
C THR A 75 -21.42 -1.90 -0.72
N ASP A 76 -20.69 -1.72 -1.83
CA ASP A 76 -20.00 -2.79 -2.52
C ASP A 76 -18.65 -3.07 -1.83
N PRO A 77 -18.43 -4.32 -1.36
CA PRO A 77 -17.24 -4.63 -0.58
C PRO A 77 -15.95 -4.54 -1.39
N GLU A 78 -15.96 -4.85 -2.69
CA GLU A 78 -14.77 -4.76 -3.53
C GLU A 78 -14.38 -3.31 -3.79
N ASP A 79 -15.35 -2.44 -4.11
CA ASP A 79 -15.12 -1.01 -4.32
C ASP A 79 -14.60 -0.34 -3.04
N PHE A 80 -15.22 -0.64 -1.88
CA PHE A 80 -14.75 -0.16 -0.59
C PHE A 80 -13.33 -0.63 -0.29
N ALA A 81 -13.07 -1.94 -0.47
CA ALA A 81 -11.76 -2.53 -0.20
C ALA A 81 -10.65 -1.93 -1.07
N ARG A 82 -10.94 -1.62 -2.34
CA ARG A 82 -9.99 -0.96 -3.25
C ARG A 82 -9.63 0.43 -2.74
N SER A 83 -10.64 1.25 -2.39
CA SER A 83 -10.40 2.59 -1.86
C SER A 83 -9.62 2.57 -0.54
N ALA A 84 -9.96 1.66 0.37
CA ALA A 84 -9.23 1.47 1.62
C ALA A 84 -7.78 1.01 1.40
N ALA A 85 -7.55 0.09 0.46
CA ALA A 85 -6.22 -0.38 0.08
C ALA A 85 -5.36 0.73 -0.54
N GLU A 86 -5.94 1.56 -1.40
CA GLU A 86 -5.25 2.72 -1.98
C GLU A 86 -4.86 3.73 -0.89
N ALA A 87 -5.76 4.05 0.03
CA ALA A 87 -5.47 4.95 1.16
C ALA A 87 -4.37 4.39 2.09
N LEU A 88 -4.39 3.08 2.35
CA LEU A 88 -3.39 2.41 3.20
C LEU A 88 -1.97 2.46 2.62
N PHE A 89 -1.85 2.43 1.29
CA PHE A 89 -0.56 2.39 0.60
C PHE A 89 -0.09 3.74 0.06
N THR A 90 -0.97 4.75 0.03
CA THR A 90 -0.64 6.09 -0.47
C THR A 90 -0.14 6.98 0.65
N TRP A 91 1.17 7.21 0.65
CA TRP A 91 1.79 8.12 1.59
C TRP A 91 2.99 8.83 0.97
N ASP A 92 3.27 10.02 1.48
CA ASP A 92 4.37 10.86 1.04
C ASP A 92 5.16 11.36 2.26
N THR A 93 6.48 11.15 2.27
CA THR A 93 7.34 11.61 3.37
C THR A 93 7.63 13.11 3.32
N THR A 94 7.33 13.76 2.19
CA THR A 94 7.52 15.20 1.94
C THR A 94 6.29 16.06 2.28
N SER A 95 5.13 15.44 2.54
CA SER A 95 3.88 16.13 2.86
C SER A 95 3.87 16.88 4.19
N GLY A 96 4.84 16.61 5.06
CA GLY A 96 4.84 17.07 6.45
C GLY A 96 4.03 16.18 7.40
N LEU A 97 3.26 15.23 6.87
CA LEU A 97 2.55 14.22 7.65
C LEU A 97 3.52 13.17 8.23
N MET A 98 3.03 12.46 9.24
CA MET A 98 3.68 11.36 9.93
C MET A 98 2.83 10.09 9.77
N PRO A 99 3.39 8.89 9.97
CA PRO A 99 2.64 7.63 9.83
C PRO A 99 1.32 7.57 10.60
N LEU A 100 1.27 8.22 11.77
CA LEU A 100 0.07 8.26 12.60
C LEU A 100 -1.08 9.05 11.95
N ASP A 101 -0.78 10.07 11.14
CA ASP A 101 -1.80 10.86 10.44
C ASP A 101 -2.51 9.98 9.39
N TYR A 102 -1.75 9.16 8.65
CA TYR A 102 -2.32 8.17 7.72
C TYR A 102 -3.11 7.06 8.45
N THR A 103 -2.64 6.65 9.64
CA THR A 103 -3.40 5.70 10.47
C THR A 103 -4.75 6.29 10.87
N ALA A 104 -4.79 7.58 11.25
CA ALA A 104 -6.02 8.24 11.65
C ALA A 104 -7.06 8.21 10.52
N THR A 105 -6.66 8.53 9.28
CA THR A 105 -7.56 8.47 8.11
C THR A 105 -8.16 7.09 7.89
N VAL A 106 -7.35 6.02 7.97
CA VAL A 106 -7.88 4.66 7.80
C VAL A 106 -8.82 4.26 8.95
N LEU A 107 -8.60 4.78 10.16
CA LEU A 107 -9.48 4.52 11.30
C LEU A 107 -10.82 5.27 11.25
N GLU A 108 -10.99 6.25 10.36
CA GLU A 108 -12.28 6.95 10.18
C GLU A 108 -13.37 6.04 9.60
N VAL A 109 -12.97 5.00 8.88
CA VAL A 109 -13.89 3.98 8.32
C VAL A 109 -13.89 2.68 9.12
N ALA A 110 -13.27 2.68 10.30
CA ALA A 110 -13.36 1.56 11.22
C ALA A 110 -14.81 1.35 11.65
N ASP A 111 -15.15 0.12 12.02
CA ASP A 111 -16.48 -0.20 12.53
C ASP A 111 -16.85 0.67 13.75
N PRO A 112 -18.00 1.39 13.69
CA PRO A 112 -18.40 2.34 14.73
C PRO A 112 -18.71 1.69 16.09
N SER A 113 -18.88 0.36 16.16
CA SER A 113 -19.02 -0.34 17.44
C SER A 113 -17.76 -0.21 18.32
N GLY A 114 -16.60 0.04 17.69
CA GLY A 114 -15.30 0.14 18.36
C GLY A 114 -14.70 -1.19 18.80
N VAL A 115 -15.38 -2.33 18.57
CA VAL A 115 -14.95 -3.65 19.03
C VAL A 115 -13.60 -4.06 18.42
N GLU A 116 -13.42 -3.87 17.12
CA GLU A 116 -12.18 -4.25 16.42
C GLU A 116 -11.16 -3.11 16.32
N GLN A 117 -11.46 -1.90 16.78
CA GLN A 117 -10.65 -0.71 16.51
C GLN A 117 -9.19 -0.83 17.01
N ALA A 118 -8.99 -1.44 18.19
CA ALA A 118 -7.65 -1.68 18.72
C ALA A 118 -6.87 -2.73 17.91
N GLY A 119 -7.55 -3.77 17.45
CA GLY A 119 -6.98 -4.79 16.57
C GLY A 119 -6.61 -4.21 15.21
N LEU A 120 -7.53 -3.44 14.62
CA LEU A 120 -7.33 -2.75 13.35
C LEU A 120 -6.14 -1.78 13.41
N ALA A 121 -6.05 -0.96 14.46
CA ALA A 121 -4.92 -0.05 14.65
C ALA A 121 -3.58 -0.81 14.72
N SER A 122 -3.56 -1.97 15.38
CA SER A 122 -2.40 -2.85 15.42
C SER A 122 -2.07 -3.43 14.04
N ASP A 123 -3.07 -3.82 13.26
CA ASP A 123 -2.85 -4.35 11.92
C ASP A 123 -2.30 -3.25 10.98
N ILE A 124 -2.90 -2.05 10.97
CA ILE A 124 -2.47 -0.89 10.16
C ILE A 124 -1.00 -0.54 10.44
N ALA A 125 -0.57 -0.60 11.69
CA ALA A 125 0.82 -0.34 12.07
C ALA A 125 1.83 -1.29 11.38
N GLY A 126 1.38 -2.48 10.95
CA GLY A 126 2.17 -3.42 10.15
C GLY A 126 2.32 -3.04 8.67
N TYR A 127 1.50 -2.14 8.15
CA TYR A 127 1.53 -1.69 6.75
C TYR A 127 2.33 -0.40 6.55
N LEU A 128 2.40 0.45 7.58
CA LEU A 128 3.07 1.73 7.51
C LEU A 128 4.54 1.63 7.94
N PRO A 129 5.44 2.48 7.41
CA PRO A 129 6.80 2.55 7.90
C PRO A 129 6.84 2.92 9.39
N THR A 130 7.77 2.33 10.14
CA THR A 130 8.05 2.80 11.50
C THR A 130 8.53 4.25 11.47
N ARG A 131 8.42 4.96 12.60
CA ARG A 131 8.87 6.35 12.70
C ARG A 131 10.35 6.52 12.32
N GLU A 132 11.20 5.57 12.73
CA GLU A 132 12.63 5.58 12.39
C GLU A 132 12.83 5.35 10.88
N ALA A 133 12.10 4.40 10.28
CA ALA A 133 12.15 4.18 8.84
C ALA A 133 11.64 5.39 8.05
N TRP A 134 10.59 6.07 8.54
CA TRP A 134 10.04 7.28 7.94
C TRP A 134 11.08 8.41 7.85
N VAL A 135 11.88 8.60 8.91
CA VAL A 135 12.98 9.59 8.91
C VAL A 135 14.03 9.26 7.85
N GLU A 136 14.37 7.99 7.68
CA GLU A 136 15.32 7.58 6.63
C GLU A 136 14.73 7.75 5.23
N LEU A 137 13.48 7.33 5.01
CA LEU A 137 12.77 7.47 3.73
C LEU A 137 12.60 8.94 3.32
N ARG A 138 12.41 9.84 4.28
CA ARG A 138 12.31 11.29 4.04
C ARG A 138 13.59 11.89 3.46
N LYS A 139 14.77 11.37 3.80
CA LYS A 139 16.05 11.82 3.20
C LYS A 139 16.08 11.57 1.68
N HIS A 140 15.25 10.64 1.22
CA HIS A 140 15.13 10.25 -0.17
C HIS A 140 13.84 10.76 -0.81
N SER A 141 13.12 11.70 -0.18
CA SER A 141 11.84 12.23 -0.68
C SER A 141 10.87 11.11 -1.10
N THR A 142 10.83 10.03 -0.30
CA THR A 142 10.11 8.81 -0.70
C THR A 142 8.61 9.03 -0.63
N ARG A 143 7.91 8.59 -1.67
CA ARG A 143 6.46 8.46 -1.74
C ARG A 143 6.09 7.05 -2.18
N GLN A 144 4.92 6.58 -1.78
CA GLN A 144 4.40 5.27 -2.14
C GLN A 144 2.97 5.38 -2.63
N HIS A 145 2.60 4.51 -3.56
CA HIS A 145 1.23 4.26 -3.96
C HIS A 145 1.03 2.77 -4.30
N LEU A 146 -0.21 2.36 -4.56
CA LEU A 146 -0.58 1.00 -4.93
C LEU A 146 -1.28 0.99 -6.29
N SER A 147 -0.89 0.05 -7.15
CA SER A 147 -1.70 -0.36 -8.30
C SER A 147 -2.38 -1.67 -7.95
N ILE A 148 -3.71 -1.73 -8.03
CA ILE A 148 -4.48 -2.94 -7.70
C ILE A 148 -4.74 -3.75 -8.97
N ASP A 149 -4.26 -5.00 -8.98
CA ASP A 149 -4.49 -5.94 -10.06
C ASP A 149 -5.83 -6.66 -9.88
N ARG A 150 -6.10 -7.14 -8.67
CA ARG A 150 -7.32 -7.89 -8.33
C ARG A 150 -7.85 -7.53 -6.95
N ALA A 151 -9.16 -7.55 -6.83
CA ALA A 151 -9.90 -7.56 -5.58
C ALA A 151 -10.94 -8.67 -5.70
N TYR A 152 -11.06 -9.55 -4.71
CA TYR A 152 -12.01 -10.66 -4.75
C TYR A 152 -12.25 -11.24 -3.36
N VAL A 153 -13.38 -11.92 -3.15
CA VAL A 153 -13.64 -12.70 -1.94
C VAL A 153 -12.77 -13.97 -1.96
N PRO A 154 -11.93 -14.24 -0.94
CA PRO A 154 -11.05 -15.41 -0.93
C PRO A 154 -11.84 -16.71 -0.84
N GLU A 155 -11.31 -17.80 -1.42
CA GLU A 155 -12.03 -19.07 -1.55
C GLU A 155 -12.36 -19.68 -0.17
N GLN A 156 -11.48 -19.51 0.82
CA GLN A 156 -11.72 -19.99 2.19
C GLN A 156 -12.73 -19.15 2.97
N TRP A 157 -13.24 -18.03 2.43
CA TRP A 157 -14.20 -17.21 3.18
C TRP A 157 -15.49 -17.96 3.51
N ASP A 158 -16.01 -18.74 2.57
CA ASP A 158 -17.22 -19.56 2.79
C ASP A 158 -16.99 -20.62 3.88
N GLU A 159 -15.78 -21.20 3.93
CA GLU A 159 -15.41 -22.14 4.99
C GLU A 159 -15.27 -21.44 6.35
N ALA A 160 -14.67 -20.25 6.37
CA ALA A 160 -14.55 -19.43 7.58
C ALA A 160 -15.94 -19.05 8.13
N LEU A 161 -16.87 -18.67 7.25
CA LEU A 161 -18.27 -18.42 7.61
C LEU A 161 -18.95 -19.66 8.19
N ALA A 162 -18.75 -20.83 7.57
CA ALA A 162 -19.35 -22.08 8.03
C ALA A 162 -18.78 -22.57 9.39
N GLN A 163 -17.53 -22.22 9.69
CA GLN A 163 -16.84 -22.59 10.93
C GLN A 163 -17.05 -21.58 12.07
N ALA A 164 -17.55 -20.39 11.76
CA ALA A 164 -17.79 -19.35 12.75
C ALA A 164 -18.85 -19.77 13.77
N GLN A 165 -18.57 -19.56 15.05
CA GLN A 165 -19.56 -19.75 16.11
C GLN A 165 -20.66 -18.68 16.01
N PRO A 166 -21.89 -18.95 16.48
CA PRO A 166 -22.94 -17.95 16.52
C PRO A 166 -22.48 -16.66 17.23
N GLY A 167 -22.60 -15.52 16.55
CA GLY A 167 -22.18 -14.21 17.07
C GLY A 167 -20.67 -13.93 17.02
N GLN A 168 -19.86 -14.82 16.43
CA GLN A 168 -18.43 -14.59 16.23
C GLN A 168 -18.15 -13.58 15.10
N LEU A 169 -18.97 -13.59 14.05
CA LEU A 169 -18.90 -12.64 12.94
C LEU A 169 -20.14 -11.74 12.96
N PRO A 170 -19.99 -10.42 12.73
CA PRO A 170 -21.13 -9.52 12.60
C PRO A 170 -21.99 -9.88 11.38
N GLU A 171 -23.24 -9.42 11.38
CA GLU A 171 -24.07 -9.50 10.18
C GLU A 171 -23.44 -8.67 9.06
N GLY A 172 -23.41 -9.22 7.84
CA GLY A 172 -22.79 -8.54 6.70
C GLY A 172 -21.26 -8.65 6.66
N ALA A 173 -20.66 -9.49 7.52
CA ALA A 173 -19.24 -9.79 7.46
C ALA A 173 -18.83 -10.35 6.09
N THR A 174 -17.76 -9.80 5.53
CA THR A 174 -17.13 -10.30 4.31
C THR A 174 -15.61 -10.12 4.38
N ALA A 175 -14.88 -10.74 3.46
CA ALA A 175 -13.44 -10.57 3.31
C ALA A 175 -13.11 -10.30 1.85
N ILE A 176 -12.18 -9.36 1.60
CA ILE A 176 -11.70 -9.04 0.26
C ILE A 176 -10.18 -9.15 0.25
N THR A 177 -9.66 -10.04 -0.57
CA THR A 177 -8.22 -10.15 -0.84
C THR A 177 -7.84 -9.22 -1.98
N ILE A 178 -6.85 -8.38 -1.72
CA ILE A 178 -6.24 -7.47 -2.68
C ILE A 178 -4.92 -8.08 -3.14
N GLU A 179 -4.77 -8.16 -4.46
CA GLU A 179 -3.48 -8.35 -5.13
C GLU A 179 -3.13 -7.08 -5.88
N GLY A 180 -1.89 -6.64 -5.73
CA GLY A 180 -1.41 -5.46 -6.41
C GLY A 180 0.09 -5.32 -6.38
N THR A 181 0.55 -4.20 -6.88
CA THR A 181 1.96 -3.80 -6.87
C THR A 181 2.09 -2.48 -6.13
N ARG A 182 2.87 -2.47 -5.04
CA ARG A 182 3.26 -1.20 -4.41
C ARG A 182 4.41 -0.59 -5.19
N HIS A 183 4.30 0.69 -5.48
CA HIS A 183 5.33 1.47 -6.15
C HIS A 183 5.91 2.45 -5.15
N ARG A 184 7.24 2.62 -5.17
CA ARG A 184 7.92 3.67 -4.44
C ARG A 184 8.72 4.52 -5.41
N ASP A 185 8.63 5.82 -5.22
CA ASP A 185 9.42 6.82 -5.92
C ASP A 185 10.21 7.62 -4.90
N GLY A 186 11.40 8.06 -5.27
CA GLY A 186 12.21 8.94 -4.46
C GLY A 186 13.46 9.40 -5.19
N THR A 187 14.46 9.81 -4.42
CA THR A 187 15.74 10.32 -4.90
C THR A 187 16.91 9.58 -4.25
N TRP A 188 17.86 9.14 -5.06
CA TRP A 188 19.12 8.54 -4.63
C TRP A 188 20.29 9.27 -5.29
N ASN A 189 21.19 9.87 -4.51
CA ASN A 189 22.30 10.70 -5.02
C ASN A 189 21.84 11.73 -6.06
N ASP A 190 20.79 12.49 -5.74
CA ASP A 190 20.18 13.52 -6.60
C ASP A 190 19.57 13.02 -7.92
N ALA A 191 19.48 11.70 -8.12
CA ALA A 191 18.81 11.08 -9.26
C ALA A 191 17.47 10.46 -8.83
N PRO A 192 16.43 10.50 -9.68
CA PRO A 192 15.19 9.76 -9.45
C PRO A 192 15.47 8.26 -9.30
N ALA A 193 14.79 7.62 -8.34
CA ALA A 193 14.85 6.19 -8.11
C ALA A 193 13.44 5.64 -7.86
N THR A 194 13.15 4.47 -8.41
CA THR A 194 11.87 3.79 -8.25
C THR A 194 12.07 2.33 -7.86
N SER A 195 11.09 1.76 -7.15
CA SER A 195 11.03 0.33 -6.87
C SER A 195 9.59 -0.17 -6.87
N GLU A 196 9.41 -1.43 -7.26
CA GLU A 196 8.10 -2.08 -7.35
C GLU A 196 8.15 -3.40 -6.59
N HIS A 197 7.09 -3.68 -5.83
CA HIS A 197 6.98 -4.93 -5.08
C HIS A 197 5.54 -5.45 -5.14
N PRO A 198 5.32 -6.72 -5.52
CA PRO A 198 4.01 -7.32 -5.41
C PRO A 198 3.60 -7.38 -3.93
N VAL A 199 2.31 -7.22 -3.68
CA VAL A 199 1.71 -7.34 -2.36
C VAL A 199 0.42 -8.12 -2.43
N THR A 200 0.15 -8.89 -1.38
CA THR A 200 -1.16 -9.56 -1.24
C THR A 200 -1.62 -9.55 0.20
N PHE A 201 -2.86 -9.14 0.44
CA PHE A 201 -3.43 -9.05 1.78
C PHE A 201 -4.95 -9.08 1.75
N THR A 202 -5.57 -9.33 2.89
CA THR A 202 -7.03 -9.44 3.03
C THR A 202 -7.56 -8.38 3.98
N LEU A 203 -8.60 -7.66 3.55
CA LEU A 203 -9.41 -6.78 4.38
C LEU A 203 -10.63 -7.56 4.86
N PHE A 204 -10.91 -7.51 6.16
CA PHE A 204 -12.14 -8.03 6.74
C PHE A 204 -13.08 -6.86 6.98
N LEU A 205 -14.27 -6.95 6.41
CA LEU A 205 -15.24 -5.86 6.34
C LEU A 205 -16.57 -6.28 6.98
N THR A 206 -17.36 -5.31 7.38
CA THR A 206 -18.79 -5.46 7.61
C THR A 206 -19.52 -4.52 6.67
N CYS A 207 -20.41 -5.05 5.84
CA CYS A 207 -21.15 -4.28 4.84
C CYS A 207 -22.65 -4.40 5.08
N PRO A 208 -23.43 -3.33 4.86
CA PRO A 208 -24.88 -3.44 4.90
C PRO A 208 -25.34 -4.47 3.87
N LYS A 209 -26.38 -5.24 4.23
CA LYS A 209 -26.99 -6.14 3.26
C LYS A 209 -27.49 -5.34 2.07
N ALA A 210 -27.18 -5.80 0.87
CA ALA A 210 -27.82 -5.30 -0.34
C ALA A 210 -29.34 -5.46 -0.18
N THR A 211 -30.03 -4.39 0.18
CA THR A 211 -31.48 -4.36 0.23
C THR A 211 -31.96 -4.45 -1.21
N SER A 212 -32.32 -5.65 -1.63
CA SER A 212 -33.06 -5.84 -2.87
C SER A 212 -34.45 -5.23 -2.68
N THR A 213 -34.57 -3.92 -2.96
CA THR A 213 -35.71 -3.21 -3.57
C THR A 213 -35.55 -1.70 -3.30
N PRO A 214 -35.49 -0.83 -4.33
CA PRO A 214 -35.63 0.60 -4.13
C PRO A 214 -37.10 0.91 -3.82
N GLU A 215 -37.48 0.91 -2.55
CA GLU A 215 -38.73 1.56 -2.16
C GLU A 215 -38.49 3.07 -2.17
N SER A 216 -38.73 3.66 -3.33
CA SER A 216 -38.77 5.09 -3.56
C SER A 216 -39.81 5.74 -2.64
N THR A 217 -39.39 6.21 -1.46
CA THR A 217 -40.09 7.32 -0.81
C THR A 217 -39.16 8.21 0.01
N ALA A 218 -39.33 9.52 -0.21
CA ALA A 218 -39.01 10.64 0.65
C ALA A 218 -37.63 11.33 0.48
N THR A 219 -37.72 12.50 -0.14
CA THR A 219 -36.86 13.68 0.01
C THR A 219 -36.32 13.84 1.44
N VAL A 220 -35.01 13.69 1.61
CA VAL A 220 -34.27 14.18 2.78
C VAL A 220 -33.12 15.07 2.28
N ALA A 221 -32.85 16.14 3.01
CA ALA A 221 -31.77 17.09 2.77
C ALA A 221 -30.40 16.37 2.77
N PRO A 222 -29.32 16.94 2.19
CA PRO A 222 -28.03 16.26 2.18
C PRO A 222 -27.45 16.25 3.61
N SER A 223 -27.74 15.19 4.34
CA SER A 223 -27.02 14.83 5.55
C SER A 223 -25.73 14.10 5.14
N THR A 224 -24.84 13.88 6.11
CA THR A 224 -23.73 12.91 6.05
C THR A 224 -24.26 11.46 5.91
N GLU A 225 -25.15 11.21 4.95
CA GLU A 225 -25.92 9.97 4.75
C GLU A 225 -25.10 8.87 4.07
N GLY A 226 -24.00 9.21 3.39
CA GLY A 226 -23.20 8.22 2.66
C GLY A 226 -22.42 7.24 3.54
N GLN A 227 -22.21 7.56 4.83
CA GLN A 227 -21.39 6.74 5.72
C GLN A 227 -22.21 5.77 6.58
N GLU A 228 -23.50 6.04 6.81
CA GLU A 228 -24.39 5.13 7.58
C GLU A 228 -24.75 3.87 6.79
N ASP A 229 -24.73 3.96 5.45
CA ASP A 229 -24.94 2.85 4.54
C ASP A 229 -23.64 2.34 3.88
N SER A 230 -22.45 2.61 4.45
CA SER A 230 -21.18 2.12 3.89
C SER A 230 -20.74 0.81 4.54
N CYS A 231 -19.88 0.07 3.86
CA CYS A 231 -19.00 -0.89 4.49
C CYS A 231 -18.09 -0.20 5.53
N PHE A 232 -17.70 -0.97 6.55
CA PHE A 232 -16.71 -0.59 7.55
C PHE A 232 -15.56 -1.60 7.58
N LEU A 233 -14.36 -1.11 7.87
CA LEU A 233 -13.16 -1.92 8.03
C LEU A 233 -13.09 -2.49 9.45
N MET A 234 -13.01 -3.82 9.55
CA MET A 234 -12.88 -4.52 10.83
C MET A 234 -11.43 -4.82 11.14
N ARG A 235 -10.74 -5.53 10.23
CA ARG A 235 -9.38 -6.07 10.44
C ARG A 235 -8.62 -6.14 9.13
N LEU A 236 -7.29 -6.25 9.21
CA LEU A 236 -6.42 -6.54 8.08
C LEU A 236 -5.64 -7.81 8.38
N SER A 237 -5.41 -8.66 7.37
CA SER A 237 -4.40 -9.71 7.49
C SER A 237 -3.00 -9.08 7.62
N ALA A 238 -1.99 -9.87 7.98
CA ALA A 238 -0.62 -9.42 7.77
C ALA A 238 -0.33 -9.29 6.27
N LEU A 239 0.55 -8.35 5.91
CA LEU A 239 1.02 -8.17 4.54
C LEU A 239 1.66 -9.48 4.04
N ASP A 240 1.39 -9.83 2.79
CA ASP A 240 1.83 -11.06 2.10
C ASP A 240 1.39 -12.37 2.80
N THR A 241 0.39 -12.25 3.66
CA THR A 241 -0.25 -13.37 4.37
C THR A 241 -1.77 -13.29 4.21
N PRO A 242 -2.30 -13.32 2.97
CA PRO A 242 -3.73 -13.24 2.73
C PRO A 242 -4.46 -14.49 3.22
N LEU A 243 -5.75 -14.35 3.49
CA LEU A 243 -6.68 -15.48 3.49
C LEU A 243 -6.77 -15.99 2.03
N ARG A 244 -6.58 -17.29 1.84
CA ARG A 244 -6.50 -17.90 0.51
C ARG A 244 -7.86 -18.34 0.01
#